data_AF-A0A2C1KPH7-F1
#
_entry.id   AF-A0A2C1KPH7-F1
#
_cell.length_a   1.000
_cell.length_b   1.000
_cell.length_c   1.000
_cell.angle_alpha   90.00
_cell.angle_beta   90.00
_cell.angle_gamma   90.00
#
_symmetry.space_group_name_H-M   'P 1'
#
loop_
_entity.id
_entity.type
_entity.pdbx_description
1 polymer ?
#
loop_
_entity_poly.entity_id
_entity_poly.type
_entity_poly.pdbx_seq_one_letter_code
_entity_poly.pdbx_strand_id
1 'polypeptide(L)'
;MGEIRPLQGKRVLITRAKSQVEEFIQKIEEEGGVGISAPLLEIRPKKSNESIIQQTLTRLHEFDCIVFTSANGVIYFKEFLDRFGIPYEALQHMIAASVGRKTSKQMEKLNLNVSVIPEEFVAEKLAESIGENLSKSSKILVIRGNLSRPVLITELKKQGFNTEDLIVYETIHNKREAAKLISYLKEDQLDYITFTSSSTVDSFMKVLHKSELMEHLSKVTFICIGPLTNKTLKEYGFIGVMPVSYTIDDMVKLMVELEQNREDNQ
;
A
#
# COMPACT_ATOMS: atom_id res chain seq x y z
N MET A 1 25.35 2.30 36.35
CA MET A 1 25.52 1.86 34.94
C MET A 1 24.12 1.62 34.40
N GLY A 2 23.75 2.29 33.31
CA GLY A 2 22.46 2.02 32.66
C GLY A 2 22.47 0.62 32.06
N GLU A 3 21.33 -0.07 32.09
CA GLU A 3 21.13 -1.35 31.41
C GLU A 3 21.54 -1.21 29.93
N ILE A 4 22.48 -2.05 29.48
CA ILE A 4 22.82 -2.16 28.07
C ILE A 4 21.64 -2.87 27.41
N ARG A 5 20.96 -2.17 26.51
CA ARG A 5 19.86 -2.76 25.75
C ARG A 5 20.39 -3.46 24.51
N PRO A 6 19.80 -4.59 24.07
CA PRO A 6 20.39 -5.43 23.02
C PRO A 6 20.55 -4.76 21.66
N LEU A 7 19.71 -3.77 21.32
CA LEU A 7 19.81 -3.02 20.07
C LEU A 7 20.53 -1.69 20.22
N GLN A 8 21.25 -1.45 21.32
CA GLN A 8 21.93 -0.18 21.59
C GLN A 8 22.82 0.24 20.41
N GLY A 9 22.52 1.41 19.83
CA GLY A 9 23.27 1.98 18.70
C GLY A 9 22.95 1.37 17.32
N LYS A 10 22.09 0.34 17.26
CA LYS A 10 21.68 -0.30 16.01
C LYS A 10 20.65 0.52 15.27
N ARG A 11 20.77 0.58 13.95
CA ARG A 11 19.90 1.36 13.07
C ARG A 11 19.10 0.43 12.17
N VAL A 12 17.78 0.48 12.32
CA VAL A 12 16.84 -0.45 11.70
C VAL A 12 15.95 0.27 10.69
N LEU A 13 16.09 -0.06 9.41
CA LEU A 13 15.21 0.48 8.37
C LEU A 13 13.86 -0.26 8.36
N ILE A 14 12.78 0.51 8.36
CA ILE A 14 11.41 0.02 8.28
C ILE A 14 10.78 0.45 6.95
N THR A 15 10.49 -0.53 6.08
CA THR A 15 10.04 -0.32 4.69
C THR A 15 8.51 -0.27 4.52
N ARG A 16 7.75 -0.32 5.62
CA ARG A 16 6.28 -0.36 5.64
C ARG A 16 5.65 1.02 5.39
N ALA A 17 4.37 1.05 4.99
CA ALA A 17 3.60 2.29 4.82
C ALA A 17 3.43 3.04 6.16
N LYS A 18 3.48 4.38 6.11
CA LYS A 18 3.54 5.29 7.29
C LYS A 18 2.60 4.93 8.44
N SER A 19 1.35 4.55 8.17
CA SER A 19 0.32 4.30 9.18
C SER A 19 0.57 3.10 10.09
N GLN A 20 1.62 2.30 9.85
CA GLN A 20 1.99 1.13 10.66
C GLN A 20 3.48 1.13 11.03
N VAL A 21 4.17 2.27 10.88
CA VAL A 21 5.61 2.37 11.17
C VAL A 21 5.88 2.81 12.60
N GLU A 22 4.99 3.59 13.21
CA GLU A 22 5.19 4.15 14.56
C GLU A 22 5.33 3.06 15.63
N GLU A 23 4.42 2.08 15.67
CA GLU A 23 4.50 0.95 16.59
C GLU A 23 5.80 0.15 16.43
N PHE A 24 6.25 -0.04 15.18
CA PHE A 24 7.48 -0.77 14.92
C PHE A 24 8.71 0.04 15.38
N ILE A 25 8.75 1.35 15.11
CA ILE A 25 9.82 2.23 15.61
C ILE A 25 9.89 2.18 17.13
N GLN A 26 8.75 2.32 17.80
CA GLN A 26 8.68 2.31 19.25
C GLN A 26 9.29 1.04 19.83
N LYS A 27 8.97 -0.13 19.27
CA LYS A 27 9.52 -1.42 19.73
C LYS A 27 11.05 -1.52 19.53
N ILE A 28 11.59 -0.90 18.48
CA ILE A 28 13.05 -0.84 18.28
C ILE A 28 13.70 0.08 19.31
N GLU A 29 13.08 1.23 19.60
CA GLU A 29 13.58 2.20 20.58
C GLU A 29 13.49 1.68 22.02
N GLU A 30 12.46 0.88 22.33
CA GLU A 30 12.34 0.15 23.60
C GLU A 30 13.53 -0.76 23.86
N GLU A 31 14.10 -1.37 22.81
CA GLU A 31 15.32 -2.21 22.86
C GLU A 31 16.63 -1.40 22.65
N GLY A 32 16.57 -0.06 22.64
CA GLY A 32 17.72 0.84 22.56
C GLY A 32 18.24 1.13 21.15
N GLY A 33 17.56 0.62 20.12
CA GLY A 33 17.88 0.89 18.72
C GLY A 33 17.27 2.18 18.19
N VAL A 34 17.55 2.49 16.93
CA VAL A 34 17.02 3.63 16.18
C VAL A 34 16.22 3.13 14.98
N GLY A 35 14.90 3.31 15.03
CA GLY A 35 14.00 2.98 13.92
C GLY A 35 13.98 4.07 12.84
N ILE A 36 14.29 3.71 11.60
CA ILE A 36 14.31 4.63 10.45
C ILE A 36 13.14 4.28 9.52
N SER A 37 12.14 5.16 9.46
CA SER A 37 11.04 5.04 8.50
C SER A 37 11.48 5.47 7.10
N ALA A 38 11.36 4.58 6.11
CA ALA A 38 11.55 4.91 4.70
C ALA A 38 10.46 4.26 3.83
N PRO A 39 9.22 4.79 3.84
CA PRO A 39 8.15 4.28 3.00
C PRO A 39 8.45 4.60 1.53
N LEU A 40 8.88 3.58 0.77
CA LEU A 40 9.31 3.74 -0.61
C LEU A 40 8.16 3.94 -1.60
N LEU A 41 6.93 3.70 -1.14
CA LEU A 41 5.71 4.00 -1.87
C LEU A 41 4.96 5.12 -1.16
N GLU A 42 4.49 6.08 -1.96
CA GLU A 42 3.63 7.16 -1.53
C GLU A 42 2.31 7.03 -2.29
N ILE A 43 1.20 7.11 -1.56
CA ILE A 43 -0.13 7.21 -2.13
C ILE A 43 -0.57 8.65 -1.98
N ARG A 44 -1.01 9.28 -3.07
CA ARG A 44 -1.38 10.69 -3.10
C ARG A 44 -2.51 10.95 -4.11
N PRO A 45 -3.23 12.07 -4.02
CA PRO A 45 -4.24 12.42 -5.01
C PRO A 45 -3.61 12.56 -6.41
N LYS A 46 -4.32 12.10 -7.44
CA LYS A 46 -3.88 12.18 -8.84
C LYS A 46 -4.11 13.60 -9.38
N LYS A 47 -3.30 14.56 -8.93
CA LYS A 47 -3.42 15.98 -9.30
C LYS A 47 -3.40 16.23 -10.81
N SER A 48 -2.67 15.43 -11.58
CA SER A 48 -2.68 15.54 -13.06
C SER A 48 -4.06 15.29 -13.67
N ASN A 49 -4.95 14.62 -12.95
CA ASN A 49 -6.33 14.33 -13.39
C ASN A 49 -7.33 15.29 -12.76
N GLU A 50 -6.91 16.31 -12.02
CA GLU A 50 -7.81 17.16 -11.22
C GLU A 50 -8.90 17.82 -12.08
N SER A 51 -8.57 18.31 -13.28
CA SER A 51 -9.55 18.86 -14.23
C SER A 51 -10.56 17.81 -14.70
N ILE A 52 -10.11 16.59 -15.02
CA ILE A 52 -10.98 15.48 -15.44
C ILE A 52 -11.90 15.07 -14.28
N ILE A 53 -11.35 14.96 -13.07
CA ILE A 53 -12.11 14.65 -11.87
C ILE A 53 -13.18 15.71 -11.63
N GLN A 54 -12.81 16.99 -11.66
CA GLN A 54 -13.77 18.08 -11.49
C GLN A 54 -14.89 18.02 -12.55
N GLN A 55 -14.54 17.80 -13.82
CA GLN A 55 -15.53 17.65 -14.90
C GLN A 55 -16.45 16.47 -14.63
N THR A 56 -15.93 15.28 -14.32
CA THR A 56 -16.74 14.08 -14.00
C THR A 56 -17.64 14.32 -12.79
N LEU A 57 -17.16 15.00 -11.76
CA LEU A 57 -17.96 15.32 -10.56
C LEU A 57 -19.15 16.24 -10.84
N THR A 58 -19.02 17.19 -11.79
CA THR A 58 -20.17 18.03 -12.18
C THR A 58 -21.28 17.27 -12.92
N ARG A 59 -20.96 16.08 -13.44
CA ARG A 59 -21.87 15.22 -14.20
C ARG A 59 -22.21 13.91 -13.50
N LEU A 60 -22.12 13.87 -12.17
CA LEU A 60 -22.50 12.67 -11.39
C LEU A 60 -23.93 12.20 -11.67
N HIS A 61 -24.83 13.13 -11.97
CA HIS A 61 -26.21 12.84 -12.34
C HIS A 61 -26.37 12.02 -13.64
N GLU A 62 -25.34 11.94 -14.49
CA GLU A 62 -25.36 11.12 -15.71
C GLU A 62 -25.08 9.63 -15.45
N PHE A 63 -24.61 9.28 -14.26
CA PHE A 63 -24.22 7.92 -13.92
C PHE A 63 -25.26 7.23 -13.05
N ASP A 64 -25.51 5.96 -13.34
CA ASP A 64 -26.45 5.12 -12.60
C ASP A 64 -25.74 4.28 -11.54
N CYS A 65 -24.43 4.07 -11.67
CA CYS A 65 -23.66 3.24 -10.75
C CYS A 65 -22.25 3.79 -10.52
N ILE A 66 -21.81 3.75 -9.26
CA ILE A 66 -20.45 4.09 -8.84
C ILE A 66 -19.77 2.85 -8.25
N VAL A 67 -18.56 2.57 -8.72
CA VAL A 67 -17.81 1.37 -8.36
C VAL A 67 -16.46 1.75 -7.77
N PHE A 68 -16.15 1.25 -6.58
CA PHE A 68 -14.84 1.45 -5.96
C PHE A 68 -14.02 0.15 -5.91
N THR A 69 -12.80 0.21 -6.46
CA THR A 69 -11.89 -0.93 -6.47
C THR A 69 -10.99 -1.02 -5.23
N SER A 70 -10.93 0.04 -4.42
CA SER A 70 -10.13 0.07 -3.19
C SER A 70 -10.65 1.08 -2.18
N ALA A 71 -10.37 0.84 -0.89
CA ALA A 71 -10.63 1.79 0.18
C ALA A 71 -9.93 3.15 -0.06
N ASN A 72 -8.74 3.15 -0.66
CA ASN A 72 -8.05 4.39 -1.03
C ASN A 72 -8.81 5.16 -2.11
N GLY A 73 -9.42 4.47 -3.08
CA GLY A 73 -10.28 5.12 -4.08
C GLY A 73 -11.40 5.93 -3.42
N VAL A 74 -12.03 5.38 -2.39
CA VAL A 74 -13.08 6.07 -1.63
C VAL A 74 -12.53 7.29 -0.90
N ILE A 75 -11.40 7.14 -0.21
CA ILE A 75 -10.76 8.21 0.58
C ILE A 75 -10.40 9.41 -0.32
N TYR A 76 -9.73 9.16 -1.45
CA TYR A 76 -9.31 10.24 -2.34
C TYR A 76 -10.47 10.82 -3.16
N PHE A 77 -11.47 10.01 -3.53
CA PHE A 77 -12.69 10.55 -4.14
C PHE A 77 -13.43 11.49 -3.18
N LYS A 78 -13.56 11.10 -1.90
CA LYS A 78 -14.10 11.97 -0.84
C LYS A 78 -13.31 13.30 -0.76
N GLU A 79 -11.99 13.24 -0.76
CA GLU A 79 -11.14 14.44 -0.73
C GLU A 79 -11.46 15.38 -1.90
N PHE A 80 -11.70 14.86 -3.12
CA PHE A 80 -12.09 15.69 -4.25
C PHE A 80 -13.52 16.23 -4.14
N LEU A 81 -14.49 15.44 -3.67
CA LEU A 81 -15.85 15.94 -3.40
C LEU A 81 -15.79 17.12 -2.43
N ASP A 82 -15.10 16.96 -1.30
CA ASP A 82 -14.95 17.98 -0.27
C ASP A 82 -14.26 19.24 -0.83
N ARG A 83 -13.16 19.04 -1.57
CA ARG A 83 -12.39 20.14 -2.18
C ARG A 83 -13.23 20.94 -3.17
N PHE A 84 -14.07 20.28 -3.96
CA PHE A 84 -14.90 20.93 -4.98
C PHE A 84 -16.30 21.31 -4.48
N GLY A 85 -16.61 21.09 -3.20
CA GLY A 85 -17.90 21.44 -2.61
C GLY A 85 -19.07 20.63 -3.18
N ILE A 86 -18.83 19.38 -3.60
CA ILE A 86 -19.86 18.51 -4.15
C ILE A 86 -20.55 17.78 -2.98
N PRO A 87 -21.87 17.98 -2.78
CA PRO A 87 -22.61 17.33 -1.71
C PRO A 87 -22.68 15.80 -1.93
N TYR A 88 -22.62 15.02 -0.86
CA TYR A 88 -22.67 13.55 -0.96
C TYR A 88 -24.06 13.05 -1.40
N GLU A 89 -25.09 13.87 -1.20
CA GLU A 89 -26.45 13.67 -1.71
C GLU A 89 -26.46 13.48 -3.23
N ALA A 90 -25.48 14.08 -3.95
CA ALA A 90 -25.32 13.91 -5.39
C ALA A 90 -24.94 12.47 -5.82
N LEU A 91 -24.67 11.58 -4.86
CA LEU A 91 -24.35 10.17 -5.11
C LEU A 91 -25.53 9.24 -4.79
N GLN A 92 -26.56 9.72 -4.09
CA GLN A 92 -27.59 8.85 -3.49
C GLN A 92 -28.50 8.16 -4.50
N HIS A 93 -28.62 8.69 -5.71
CA HIS A 93 -29.37 8.05 -6.79
C HIS A 93 -28.61 6.89 -7.42
N MET A 94 -27.29 6.78 -7.19
CA MET A 94 -26.43 5.80 -7.82
C MET A 94 -26.44 4.48 -7.07
N ILE A 95 -26.45 3.37 -7.82
CA ILE A 95 -26.15 2.04 -7.29
C ILE A 95 -24.67 2.00 -6.88
N ALA A 96 -24.41 1.64 -5.63
CA ALA A 96 -23.06 1.58 -5.08
C ALA A 96 -22.51 0.14 -5.12
N ALA A 97 -21.36 -0.04 -5.76
CA ALA A 97 -20.68 -1.32 -5.87
C ALA A 97 -19.23 -1.25 -5.35
N SER A 98 -18.73 -2.34 -4.78
CA SER A 98 -17.35 -2.39 -4.29
C SER A 98 -16.74 -3.79 -4.40
N VAL A 99 -15.43 -3.86 -4.62
CA VAL A 99 -14.71 -5.15 -4.72
C VAL A 99 -14.74 -5.95 -3.42
N GLY A 100 -14.85 -5.31 -2.26
CA GLY A 100 -14.88 -6.05 -0.99
C GLY A 100 -15.19 -5.21 0.23
N ARG A 101 -15.45 -5.91 1.35
CA ARG A 101 -16.03 -5.36 2.58
C ARG A 101 -15.27 -4.17 3.18
N LYS A 102 -13.93 -4.16 3.10
CA LYS A 102 -13.12 -3.02 3.59
C LYS A 102 -13.40 -1.75 2.80
N THR A 103 -13.60 -1.87 1.50
CA THR A 103 -13.99 -0.76 0.62
C THR A 103 -15.41 -0.32 0.94
N SER A 104 -16.35 -1.26 1.11
CA SER A 104 -17.75 -0.95 1.45
C SER A 104 -17.86 -0.12 2.74
N LYS A 105 -17.12 -0.51 3.79
CA LYS A 105 -17.04 0.26 5.04
C LYS A 105 -16.51 1.69 4.87
N GLN A 106 -15.65 1.94 3.88
CA GLN A 106 -15.25 3.32 3.60
C GLN A 106 -16.35 4.09 2.84
N MET A 107 -17.11 3.41 1.96
CA MET A 107 -18.18 4.04 1.18
C MET A 107 -19.34 4.52 2.05
N GLU A 108 -19.57 3.89 3.20
CA GLU A 108 -20.52 4.38 4.22
C GLU A 108 -20.21 5.83 4.65
N LYS A 109 -18.93 6.25 4.62
CA LYS A 109 -18.53 7.64 4.92
C LYS A 109 -18.94 8.66 3.84
N LEU A 110 -19.40 8.18 2.69
CA LEU A 110 -19.99 8.96 1.59
C LEU A 110 -21.52 8.83 1.58
N ASN A 111 -22.14 8.30 2.63
CA ASN A 111 -23.58 7.98 2.68
C ASN A 111 -24.05 7.04 1.56
N LEU A 112 -23.14 6.20 1.04
CA LEU A 112 -23.44 5.19 0.04
C LEU A 112 -23.74 3.85 0.70
N ASN A 113 -24.94 3.34 0.46
CA ASN A 113 -25.32 1.97 0.84
C ASN A 113 -24.89 1.01 -0.26
N VAL A 114 -23.80 0.26 -0.03
CA VAL A 114 -23.26 -0.67 -1.03
C VAL A 114 -24.21 -1.85 -1.20
N SER A 115 -24.82 -1.94 -2.38
CA SER A 115 -25.80 -2.98 -2.73
C SER A 115 -25.20 -4.09 -3.60
N VAL A 116 -24.03 -3.86 -4.21
CA VAL A 116 -23.37 -4.87 -5.05
C VAL A 116 -21.97 -5.16 -4.51
N ILE A 117 -21.80 -6.37 -3.99
CA ILE A 117 -20.52 -6.92 -3.51
C ILE A 117 -20.44 -8.36 -4.04
N PRO A 118 -19.37 -8.73 -4.75
CA PRO A 118 -19.23 -10.09 -5.28
C PRO A 118 -18.97 -11.09 -4.16
N GLU A 119 -19.33 -12.35 -4.38
CA GLU A 119 -19.02 -13.45 -3.45
C GLU A 119 -17.50 -13.63 -3.28
N GLU A 120 -16.78 -13.55 -4.40
CA GLU A 120 -15.31 -13.51 -4.41
C GLU A 120 -14.83 -12.08 -4.66
N PHE A 121 -13.93 -11.58 -3.82
CA PHE A 121 -13.44 -10.20 -3.85
C PHE A 121 -12.43 -9.93 -4.99
N VAL A 122 -12.80 -10.25 -6.23
CA VAL A 122 -12.01 -10.09 -7.45
C VAL A 122 -12.78 -9.28 -8.50
N ALA A 123 -12.05 -8.72 -9.47
CA ALA A 123 -12.59 -7.75 -10.43
C ALA A 123 -13.60 -8.38 -11.40
N GLU A 124 -13.34 -9.61 -11.80
CA GLU A 124 -14.15 -10.41 -12.72
C GLU A 124 -15.52 -10.71 -12.11
N LYS A 125 -15.55 -11.19 -10.85
CA LYS A 125 -16.79 -11.45 -10.13
C LYS A 125 -17.60 -10.19 -9.85
N LEU A 126 -16.93 -9.07 -9.57
CA LEU A 126 -17.64 -7.79 -9.46
C LEU A 126 -18.32 -7.40 -10.78
N ALA A 127 -17.69 -7.65 -11.93
CA ALA A 127 -18.30 -7.38 -13.23
C ALA A 127 -19.51 -8.28 -13.49
N GLU A 128 -19.44 -9.56 -13.13
CA GLU A 128 -20.58 -10.50 -13.17
C GLU A 128 -21.75 -10.00 -12.30
N SER A 129 -21.50 -9.66 -11.03
CA SER A 129 -22.54 -9.16 -10.13
C SER A 129 -23.16 -7.85 -10.61
N ILE A 130 -22.38 -6.94 -11.22
CA ILE A 130 -22.93 -5.74 -11.86
C ILE A 130 -23.82 -6.12 -13.05
N GLY A 131 -23.38 -7.09 -13.87
CA GLY A 131 -24.14 -7.62 -15.01
C GLY A 131 -25.51 -8.18 -14.66
N GLU A 132 -25.64 -8.78 -13.47
CA GLU A 132 -26.88 -9.37 -12.96
C GLU A 132 -27.83 -8.34 -12.34
N ASN A 133 -27.30 -7.23 -11.83
CA ASN A 133 -28.07 -6.27 -11.02
C ASN A 133 -28.42 -4.97 -11.78
N LEU A 134 -27.75 -4.67 -12.91
CA LEU A 134 -27.92 -3.41 -13.64
C LEU A 134 -28.43 -3.60 -15.07
N SER A 135 -29.23 -2.64 -15.55
CA SER A 135 -29.63 -2.56 -16.96
C SER A 135 -28.42 -2.30 -17.86
N LYS A 136 -28.38 -2.87 -19.07
CA LYS A 136 -27.31 -2.62 -20.05
C LYS A 136 -27.19 -1.17 -20.53
N SER A 137 -28.25 -0.38 -20.36
CA SER A 137 -28.21 1.07 -20.62
C SER A 137 -27.50 1.87 -19.53
N SER A 138 -27.19 1.25 -18.38
CA SER A 138 -26.63 1.95 -17.23
C SER A 138 -25.24 2.50 -17.53
N LYS A 139 -24.99 3.74 -17.12
CA LYS A 139 -23.67 4.37 -17.17
C LYS A 139 -22.94 4.15 -15.85
N ILE A 140 -21.77 3.54 -15.93
CA ILE A 140 -20.99 3.11 -14.76
C ILE A 140 -19.75 4.00 -14.62
N LEU A 141 -19.57 4.58 -13.44
CA LEU A 141 -18.36 5.29 -13.04
C LEU A 141 -17.49 4.39 -12.18
N VAL A 142 -16.29 4.05 -12.67
CA VAL A 142 -15.32 3.23 -11.93
C VAL A 142 -14.24 4.10 -11.33
N ILE A 143 -14.13 4.11 -10.00
CA ILE A 143 -13.12 4.84 -9.25
C ILE A 143 -11.96 3.92 -8.85
N ARG A 144 -10.74 4.29 -9.23
CA ARG A 144 -9.54 3.48 -8.93
C ARG A 144 -8.26 4.29 -8.76
N GLY A 145 -7.17 3.58 -8.42
CA GLY A 145 -5.81 4.10 -8.46
C GLY A 145 -5.10 3.77 -9.78
N ASN A 146 -3.98 4.45 -10.04
CA ASN A 146 -3.17 4.25 -11.25
C ASN A 146 -2.67 2.81 -11.44
N LEU A 147 -2.30 2.11 -10.35
CA LEU A 147 -1.77 0.74 -10.39
C LEU A 147 -2.87 -0.34 -10.44
N SER A 148 -4.14 0.01 -10.22
CA SER A 148 -5.23 -0.95 -10.36
C SER A 148 -5.32 -1.40 -11.82
N ARG A 149 -5.22 -2.72 -12.05
CA ARG A 149 -5.38 -3.29 -13.40
C ARG A 149 -6.78 -2.96 -13.94
N PRO A 150 -6.92 -2.64 -15.24
CA PRO A 150 -8.20 -2.24 -15.82
C PRO A 150 -9.15 -3.43 -16.08
N VAL A 151 -8.96 -4.59 -15.44
CA VAL A 151 -9.72 -5.83 -15.69
C VAL A 151 -11.22 -5.60 -15.56
N LEU A 152 -11.66 -4.95 -14.48
CA LEU A 152 -13.06 -4.60 -14.25
C LEU A 152 -13.64 -3.77 -15.41
N ILE A 153 -12.92 -2.73 -15.85
CA ILE A 153 -13.35 -1.84 -16.93
C ILE A 153 -13.45 -2.62 -18.24
N THR A 154 -12.45 -3.46 -18.53
CA THR A 154 -12.46 -4.32 -19.72
C THR A 154 -13.64 -5.27 -19.71
N GLU A 155 -13.94 -5.90 -18.57
CA GLU A 155 -15.03 -6.86 -18.45
C GLU A 155 -16.41 -6.21 -18.55
N LEU A 156 -16.63 -5.07 -17.89
CA LEU A 156 -17.87 -4.30 -18.02
C LEU A 156 -18.13 -3.85 -19.46
N LYS A 157 -17.09 -3.39 -20.17
CA LYS A 157 -17.18 -3.02 -21.58
C LYS A 157 -17.51 -4.21 -22.49
N LYS A 158 -16.90 -5.38 -22.26
CA LYS A 158 -17.24 -6.61 -23.00
C LYS A 158 -18.70 -7.01 -22.79
N GLN A 159 -19.23 -6.79 -21.60
CA GLN A 159 -20.63 -7.01 -21.27
C GLN A 159 -21.58 -5.95 -21.82
N GLY A 160 -21.08 -4.92 -22.52
CA GLY A 160 -21.87 -3.89 -23.21
C GLY A 160 -22.16 -2.64 -22.38
N PHE A 161 -21.62 -2.49 -21.17
CA PHE A 161 -21.88 -1.31 -20.34
C PHE A 161 -21.10 -0.07 -20.79
N ASN A 162 -21.76 1.09 -20.71
CA ASN A 162 -21.07 2.38 -20.84
C ASN A 162 -20.28 2.66 -19.57
N THR A 163 -18.95 2.54 -19.63
CA THR A 163 -18.07 2.60 -18.46
C THR A 163 -17.05 3.73 -18.58
N GLU A 164 -17.07 4.67 -17.63
CA GLU A 164 -16.07 5.71 -17.46
C GLU A 164 -15.08 5.33 -16.34
N ASP A 165 -13.79 5.54 -16.59
CA ASP A 165 -12.70 5.20 -15.68
C ASP A 165 -12.10 6.47 -15.07
N LEU A 166 -12.19 6.62 -13.75
CA LEU A 166 -11.68 7.77 -13.03
C LEU A 166 -10.56 7.37 -12.05
N ILE A 167 -9.33 7.69 -12.43
CA ILE A 167 -8.17 7.55 -11.55
C ILE A 167 -8.09 8.76 -10.63
N VAL A 168 -8.38 8.56 -9.34
CA VAL A 168 -8.40 9.63 -8.33
C VAL A 168 -7.13 9.68 -7.49
N TYR A 169 -6.35 8.60 -7.45
CA TYR A 169 -5.08 8.58 -6.73
C TYR A 169 -4.00 7.87 -7.51
N GLU A 170 -2.76 8.18 -7.16
CA GLU A 170 -1.60 7.45 -7.64
C GLU A 170 -0.77 6.91 -6.48
N THR A 171 -0.35 5.67 -6.64
CA THR A 171 0.79 5.11 -5.92
C THR A 171 2.04 5.37 -6.76
N ILE A 172 3.00 6.09 -6.19
CA ILE A 172 4.27 6.44 -6.81
C ILE A 172 5.44 6.04 -5.91
N HIS A 173 6.64 5.96 -6.49
CA HIS A 173 7.86 5.83 -5.70
C HIS A 173 8.20 7.15 -5.01
N ASN A 174 8.45 7.08 -3.70
CA ASN A 174 8.86 8.22 -2.92
C ASN A 174 10.36 8.50 -3.14
N LYS A 175 10.68 9.35 -4.13
CA LYS A 175 12.06 9.68 -4.50
C LYS A 175 12.86 10.30 -3.34
N ARG A 176 12.20 11.05 -2.45
CA ARG A 176 12.86 11.67 -1.29
C ARG A 176 13.29 10.61 -0.28
N GLU A 177 12.39 9.70 0.07
CA GLU A 177 12.72 8.61 0.99
C GLU A 177 13.71 7.61 0.37
N ALA A 178 13.61 7.38 -0.94
CA ALA A 178 14.62 6.64 -1.69
C ALA A 178 16.01 7.28 -1.60
N ALA A 179 16.12 8.60 -1.77
CA ALA A 179 17.40 9.30 -1.66
C ALA A 179 18.00 9.21 -0.24
N LYS A 180 17.16 9.33 0.80
CA LYS A 180 17.59 9.13 2.20
C LYS A 180 18.06 7.70 2.47
N LEU A 181 17.35 6.70 1.94
CA LEU A 181 17.77 5.32 2.03
C LEU A 181 19.15 5.12 1.38
N ILE A 182 19.34 5.68 0.18
CA ILE A 182 20.62 5.59 -0.54
C ILE A 182 21.75 6.24 0.27
N SER A 183 21.53 7.39 0.93
CA SER A 183 22.57 7.99 1.77
C SER A 183 22.90 7.11 2.97
N TYR A 184 21.89 6.55 3.66
CA TYR A 184 22.14 5.64 4.79
C TYR A 184 22.92 4.39 4.39
N LEU A 185 22.64 3.82 3.21
CA LEU A 185 23.39 2.69 2.68
C LEU A 185 24.84 3.07 2.36
N LYS A 186 25.07 4.18 1.66
CA LYS A 186 26.41 4.62 1.26
C LYS A 186 27.33 4.95 2.43
N GLU A 187 26.74 5.41 3.54
CA GLU A 187 27.46 5.73 4.77
C GLU A 187 27.56 4.52 5.72
N ASP A 188 27.14 3.32 5.29
CA ASP A 188 27.10 2.09 6.08
C ASP A 188 26.40 2.27 7.44
N GLN A 189 25.32 3.07 7.46
CA GLN A 189 24.59 3.46 8.68
C GLN A 189 23.39 2.56 8.99
N LEU A 190 23.25 1.41 8.34
CA LEU A 190 22.14 0.47 8.57
C LEU A 190 22.70 -0.86 9.01
N ASP A 191 22.25 -1.34 10.17
CA ASP A 191 22.51 -2.70 10.64
C ASP A 191 21.47 -3.67 10.09
N TYR A 192 20.21 -3.20 10.04
CA TYR A 192 19.06 -4.01 9.69
C TYR A 192 18.15 -3.35 8.67
N ILE A 193 17.60 -4.16 7.75
CA ILE A 193 16.50 -3.77 6.86
C ILE A 193 15.36 -4.76 7.01
N THR A 194 14.17 -4.25 7.33
CA THR A 194 12.98 -5.07 7.60
C THR A 194 12.01 -5.07 6.42
N PHE A 195 11.42 -6.23 6.13
CA PHE A 195 10.39 -6.40 5.11
C PHE A 195 9.19 -7.15 5.66
N THR A 196 8.01 -6.54 5.53
CA THR A 196 6.74 -7.12 6.00
C THR A 196 5.87 -7.69 4.88
N SER A 197 6.35 -7.65 3.62
CA SER A 197 5.65 -8.20 2.46
C SER A 197 6.58 -8.33 1.26
N SER A 198 6.26 -9.22 0.32
CA SER A 198 6.97 -9.32 -0.97
C SER A 198 6.93 -8.01 -1.76
N SER A 199 5.82 -7.28 -1.75
CA SER A 199 5.71 -6.01 -2.49
C SER A 199 6.64 -4.92 -1.94
N THR A 200 6.95 -4.93 -0.64
CA THR A 200 7.96 -4.03 -0.05
C THR A 200 9.38 -4.40 -0.50
N VAL A 201 9.68 -5.70 -0.68
CA VAL A 201 10.95 -6.17 -1.25
C VAL A 201 11.08 -5.70 -2.71
N ASP A 202 10.08 -5.97 -3.54
CA ASP A 202 10.09 -5.56 -4.95
C ASP A 202 10.27 -4.05 -5.10
N SER A 203 9.57 -3.27 -4.28
CA SER A 203 9.64 -1.82 -4.30
C SER A 203 11.02 -1.32 -3.88
N PHE A 204 11.62 -1.94 -2.87
CA PHE A 204 12.97 -1.64 -2.39
C PHE A 204 14.02 -1.96 -3.45
N MET A 205 13.98 -3.16 -4.02
CA MET A 205 14.95 -3.58 -5.04
C MET A 205 14.82 -2.75 -6.32
N LYS A 206 13.60 -2.37 -6.70
CA LYS A 206 13.36 -1.45 -7.83
C LYS A 206 14.00 -0.08 -7.63
N VAL A 207 13.97 0.44 -6.41
CA VAL A 207 14.61 1.71 -6.06
C VAL A 207 16.14 1.59 -6.10
N LEU A 208 16.67 0.42 -5.74
CA LEU A 208 18.10 0.18 -5.57
C LEU A 208 18.79 -0.56 -6.72
N HIS A 209 18.18 -0.71 -7.91
CA HIS A 209 18.76 -1.36 -9.10
C HIS A 209 20.03 -0.67 -9.69
N LYS A 210 20.84 -0.01 -8.87
CA LYS A 210 22.19 0.45 -9.20
C LYS A 210 23.18 -0.54 -8.59
N SER A 211 24.01 -1.15 -9.46
CA SER A 211 25.09 -2.08 -9.09
C SER A 211 26.01 -1.53 -7.99
N GLU A 212 26.17 -0.20 -7.90
CA GLU A 212 26.99 0.50 -6.90
C GLU A 212 26.52 0.32 -5.45
N LEU A 213 25.27 -0.08 -5.20
CA LEU A 213 24.75 -0.23 -3.83
C LEU A 213 24.83 -1.67 -3.29
N MET A 214 25.19 -2.64 -4.13
CA MET A 214 25.22 -4.06 -3.76
C MET A 214 26.25 -4.34 -2.66
N GLU A 215 27.41 -3.69 -2.69
CA GLU A 215 28.45 -3.82 -1.67
C GLU A 215 27.93 -3.37 -0.29
N HIS A 216 27.23 -2.25 -0.22
CA HIS A 216 26.63 -1.76 1.02
C HIS A 216 25.55 -2.71 1.55
N LEU A 217 24.72 -3.29 0.67
CA LEU A 217 23.68 -4.24 1.06
C LEU A 217 24.23 -5.54 1.66
N SER A 218 25.46 -5.93 1.29
CA SER A 218 26.12 -7.12 1.87
C SER A 218 26.47 -6.98 3.35
N LYS A 219 26.54 -5.74 3.86
CA LYS A 219 26.86 -5.44 5.26
C LYS A 219 25.61 -5.39 6.14
N VAL A 220 24.43 -5.39 5.53
CA VAL A 220 23.14 -5.25 6.20
C VAL A 220 22.51 -6.62 6.44
N THR A 221 21.92 -6.81 7.63
CA THR A 221 21.11 -7.99 7.91
C THR A 221 19.66 -7.75 7.50
N PHE A 222 19.14 -8.55 6.57
CA PHE A 222 17.74 -8.47 6.16
C PHE A 222 16.85 -9.28 7.09
N ILE A 223 15.77 -8.67 7.59
CA ILE A 223 14.76 -9.32 8.43
C ILE A 223 13.45 -9.39 7.66
N CYS A 224 13.00 -10.59 7.33
CA CYS A 224 11.74 -10.81 6.63
C CYS A 224 10.69 -11.34 7.60
N ILE A 225 9.47 -10.81 7.54
CA ILE A 225 8.38 -11.26 8.41
C ILE A 225 8.02 -12.74 8.23
N GLY A 226 8.27 -13.31 7.05
CA GLY A 226 7.95 -14.71 6.78
C GLY A 226 8.39 -15.24 5.41
N PRO A 227 8.10 -16.52 5.12
CA PRO A 227 8.72 -17.29 4.03
C PRO A 227 8.51 -16.70 2.64
N LEU A 228 7.30 -16.21 2.35
CA LEU A 228 7.01 -15.63 1.03
C LEU A 228 7.83 -14.36 0.78
N THR A 229 8.00 -13.53 1.81
CA THR A 229 8.80 -12.29 1.70
C THR A 229 10.28 -12.63 1.51
N ASN A 230 10.80 -13.61 2.26
CA ASN A 230 12.18 -14.07 2.10
C ASN A 230 12.41 -14.76 0.74
N LYS A 231 11.43 -15.49 0.21
CA LYS A 231 11.50 -16.04 -1.14
C LYS A 231 11.68 -14.94 -2.19
N THR A 232 10.86 -13.89 -2.14
CA THR A 232 11.01 -12.73 -3.03
C THR A 232 12.39 -12.07 -2.86
N LEU A 233 12.89 -11.94 -1.63
CA LEU A 233 14.23 -11.39 -1.38
C LEU A 233 15.34 -12.24 -2.02
N LYS A 234 15.21 -13.57 -1.96
CA LYS A 234 16.11 -14.53 -2.61
C LYS A 234 16.13 -14.43 -4.13
N GLU A 235 14.99 -14.11 -4.75
CA GLU A 235 14.92 -13.88 -6.21
C GLU A 235 15.79 -12.67 -6.64
N TYR A 236 16.08 -11.76 -5.72
CA TYR A 236 17.02 -10.64 -5.91
C TYR A 236 18.46 -10.93 -5.45
N GLY A 237 18.76 -12.16 -5.04
CA GLY A 237 20.11 -12.59 -4.64
C GLY A 237 20.47 -12.36 -3.17
N PHE A 238 19.50 -11.99 -2.32
CA PHE A 238 19.73 -11.78 -0.88
C PHE A 238 18.97 -12.79 -0.03
N ILE A 239 19.52 -13.15 1.13
CA ILE A 239 18.86 -14.05 2.08
C ILE A 239 18.53 -13.26 3.34
N GLY A 240 17.25 -13.25 3.72
CA GLY A 240 16.79 -12.69 4.97
C GLY A 240 16.68 -13.75 6.06
N VAL A 241 16.85 -13.30 7.31
CA VAL A 241 16.51 -14.04 8.52
C VAL A 241 15.02 -13.81 8.81
N MET A 242 14.35 -14.81 9.37
CA MET A 242 12.91 -14.77 9.63
C MET A 242 12.62 -15.22 11.05
N PRO A 243 11.65 -14.62 11.75
CA PRO A 243 11.20 -15.11 13.03
C PRO A 243 10.41 -16.41 12.87
N VAL A 244 10.28 -17.17 13.97
CA VAL A 244 9.46 -18.39 14.02
C VAL A 244 7.97 -18.07 13.76
N SER A 245 7.52 -16.93 14.29
CA SER A 245 6.16 -16.43 14.17
C SER A 245 6.15 -15.13 13.35
N TYR A 246 5.17 -14.98 12.46
CA TYR A 246 5.18 -13.93 11.42
C TYR A 246 4.60 -12.59 11.91
N THR A 247 5.10 -12.08 13.03
CA THR A 247 4.65 -10.84 13.67
C THR A 247 5.76 -9.80 13.74
N ILE A 248 5.40 -8.52 13.96
CA ILE A 248 6.39 -7.46 14.17
C ILE A 248 7.16 -7.70 15.47
N ASP A 249 6.47 -8.11 16.54
CA ASP A 249 7.10 -8.40 17.84
C ASP A 249 8.20 -9.44 17.70
N ASP A 250 7.93 -10.51 16.95
CA ASP A 250 8.89 -11.59 16.79
C ASP A 250 10.03 -11.19 15.83
N MET A 251 9.80 -10.27 14.88
CA MET A 251 10.90 -9.66 14.12
C MET A 251 11.85 -8.87 15.03
N VAL A 252 11.32 -8.13 16.02
CA VAL A 252 12.12 -7.38 17.00
C VAL A 252 12.91 -8.34 17.90
N LYS A 253 12.23 -9.35 18.47
CA LYS A 253 12.89 -10.39 19.28
C LYS A 253 14.01 -11.09 18.52
N LEU A 254 13.79 -11.41 17.25
CA LEU A 254 14.83 -11.99 16.40
C LEU A 254 16.06 -11.08 16.28
N MET A 255 15.87 -9.77 16.09
CA MET A 255 17.02 -8.84 16.04
C MET A 255 17.75 -8.76 17.38
N VAL A 256 17.01 -8.78 18.50
CA VAL A 256 17.59 -8.85 19.85
C VAL A 256 18.43 -10.11 20.03
N GLU A 257 17.89 -11.28 19.68
CA GLU A 257 18.59 -12.57 19.75
C GLU A 257 19.84 -12.57 18.86
N LEU A 258 19.79 -11.97 17.67
CA LEU A 258 20.94 -11.86 16.77
C LEU A 258 22.07 -11.02 17.36
N GLU A 259 21.77 -9.93 18.07
CA GLU A 259 22.79 -9.09 18.71
C GLU A 259 23.36 -9.75 19.98
N GLN A 260 22.53 -10.37 20.81
CA GLN A 260 23.00 -11.11 21.98
C GLN A 260 23.96 -12.24 21.60
N ASN A 261 23.63 -13.01 20.56
CA ASN A 261 24.50 -14.07 20.05
C ASN A 261 25.80 -13.53 19.43
N ARG A 262 25.86 -12.26 19.01
CA ARG A 262 27.10 -11.64 18.49
C ARG A 262 28.03 -11.24 19.62
N GLU A 263 27.49 -10.78 20.75
CA GLU A 263 28.27 -10.44 21.94
C GLU A 263 28.88 -11.69 22.61
N ASP A 264 28.14 -12.80 22.67
CA ASP A 264 28.64 -14.06 23.26
C ASP A 264 29.78 -14.72 22.46
N ASN A 265 29.97 -14.32 21.19
CA ASN A 265 30.98 -14.88 20.28
C ASN A 265 32.19 -13.94 20.03
N GLN A 266 32.27 -12.80 20.72
CA GLN A 266 33.42 -11.86 20.68
C GLN A 266 34.31 -12.01 21.93
#